data_AF-A0A612TH57-F1
#
_entry.id   AF-A0A612TH57-F1
#
_cell.length_a   1.000
_cell.length_b   1.000
_cell.length_c   1.000
_cell.angle_alpha   90.00
_cell.angle_beta   90.00
_cell.angle_gamma   90.00
#
_symmetry.space_group_name_H-M   'P 1'
#
loop_
_entity.id
_entity.type
_entity.pdbx_description
1 polymer ?
#
loop_
_entity_poly.entity_id
_entity_poly.type
_entity_poly.pdbx_seq_one_letter_code
_entity_poly.pdbx_strand_id
1 'polypeptide(L)'
;MTTITREQLHERARRKVKELEFALTQSAFTSIRDGLEEECELARIALASLEADKPELKIAELINKFYERYPVASFNSDTERADALGYFLAGAELQCFGEFIKYEELFGDE
;
A
#
# COMPACT_ATOMS: atom_id res chain seq x y z
N MET A 1 -16.75 19.15 10.65
CA MET A 1 -16.48 17.79 10.15
C MET A 1 -15.98 16.95 11.30
N THR A 2 -16.62 15.84 11.62
CA THR A 2 -16.13 14.89 12.63
C THR A 2 -15.05 14.02 12.02
N THR A 3 -13.84 14.07 12.58
CA THR A 3 -12.72 13.22 12.18
C THR A 3 -12.99 11.79 12.61
N ILE A 4 -12.94 10.83 11.67
CA ILE A 4 -13.06 9.40 11.99
C ILE A 4 -11.66 8.81 12.09
N THR A 5 -11.44 7.86 12.99
CA THR A 5 -10.16 7.14 13.06
C THR A 5 -10.05 6.14 11.91
N ARG A 6 -8.83 5.69 11.59
CA ARG A 6 -8.60 4.66 10.57
C ARG A 6 -9.39 3.39 10.90
N GLU A 7 -9.34 2.94 12.14
CA GLU A 7 -10.09 1.76 12.61
C GLU A 7 -11.60 1.92 12.44
N GLN A 8 -12.14 3.10 12.76
CA GLN A 8 -13.56 3.41 12.55
C GLN A 8 -13.93 3.40 11.06
N LEU A 9 -13.04 3.85 10.17
CA LEU A 9 -13.23 3.77 8.72
C LEU A 9 -13.28 2.32 8.24
N HIS A 10 -12.33 1.47 8.67
CA HIS A 10 -12.31 0.05 8.32
C HIS A 10 -13.58 -0.67 8.77
N GLU A 11 -13.98 -0.46 10.03
CA GLU A 11 -15.18 -1.11 10.57
C GLU A 11 -16.45 -0.66 9.83
N ARG A 12 -16.52 0.62 9.48
CA ARG A 12 -17.63 1.16 8.68
C ARG A 12 -17.66 0.57 7.27
N ALA A 13 -16.50 0.43 6.62
CA ALA A 13 -16.39 -0.18 5.29
C ALA A 13 -16.81 -1.66 5.30
N ARG A 14 -16.34 -2.44 6.29
CA ARG A 14 -16.75 -3.85 6.48
C ARG A 14 -18.25 -3.99 6.69
N ARG A 15 -18.84 -3.12 7.52
CA ARG A 15 -20.29 -3.11 7.73
C ARG A 15 -21.04 -2.83 6.44
N LYS A 16 -20.57 -1.87 5.65
CA LYS A 16 -21.21 -1.49 4.39
C LYS A 16 -21.20 -2.62 3.37
N VAL A 17 -20.10 -3.36 3.25
CA VAL A 17 -20.03 -4.56 2.38
C VAL A 17 -21.06 -5.60 2.84
N LYS A 18 -21.11 -5.92 4.14
CA LYS A 18 -22.10 -6.88 4.68
C LYS A 18 -23.55 -6.44 4.44
N GLU A 19 -23.85 -5.16 4.57
CA GLU A 19 -25.18 -4.60 4.29
C GLU A 19 -25.58 -4.79 2.82
N LEU A 20 -24.65 -4.55 1.89
CA LEU A 20 -24.87 -4.72 0.44
C LEU A 20 -25.04 -6.20 0.06
N GLU A 21 -24.22 -7.10 0.61
CA GLU A 21 -24.32 -8.55 0.40
C GLU A 21 -25.66 -9.11 0.89
N PHE A 22 -26.13 -8.62 2.04
CA PHE A 22 -27.44 -8.97 2.56
C PHE A 22 -28.57 -8.45 1.66
N ALA A 23 -28.50 -7.19 1.21
CA ALA A 23 -29.48 -6.61 0.30
C ALA A 23 -29.54 -7.37 -1.04
N LEU A 24 -28.39 -7.79 -1.57
CA LEU A 24 -28.28 -8.59 -2.79
C LEU A 24 -28.94 -9.96 -2.63
N THR A 25 -28.78 -10.60 -1.47
CA THR A 25 -29.43 -11.89 -1.14
C THR A 25 -30.95 -11.76 -1.03
N GLN A 26 -31.45 -10.62 -0.55
CA GLN A 26 -32.90 -10.36 -0.42
C GLN A 26 -33.55 -9.84 -1.71
N SER A 27 -32.77 -9.39 -2.69
CA SER A 27 -33.30 -8.80 -3.92
C SER A 27 -33.91 -9.87 -4.82
N ALA A 28 -35.23 -9.79 -5.02
CA ALA A 28 -35.96 -10.67 -5.93
C ALA A 28 -36.03 -10.15 -7.38
N PHE A 29 -35.67 -8.88 -7.61
CA PHE A 29 -35.72 -8.25 -8.94
C PHE A 29 -34.33 -8.17 -9.55
N THR A 30 -34.21 -8.66 -10.80
CA THR A 30 -32.93 -8.72 -11.52
C THR A 30 -32.32 -7.34 -11.72
N SER A 31 -33.11 -6.33 -12.10
CA SER A 31 -32.61 -4.95 -12.31
C SER A 31 -32.08 -4.30 -11.03
N ILE A 32 -32.67 -4.61 -9.88
CA ILE A 32 -32.20 -4.11 -8.57
C ILE A 32 -30.95 -4.87 -8.14
N ARG A 33 -30.91 -6.19 -8.42
CA ARG A 33 -29.76 -7.04 -8.10
C ARG A 33 -28.51 -6.61 -8.88
N ASP A 34 -28.64 -6.32 -10.17
CA ASP A 34 -27.50 -5.96 -11.02
C ASP A 34 -26.84 -4.65 -10.53
N GLY A 35 -27.63 -3.62 -10.20
CA GLY A 35 -27.11 -2.38 -9.62
C GLY A 35 -26.50 -2.56 -8.22
N LEU A 36 -27.08 -3.41 -7.37
CA LEU A 36 -26.51 -3.76 -6.07
C LEU A 36 -25.21 -4.54 -6.18
N GLU A 37 -25.06 -5.36 -7.22
CA GLU A 37 -23.85 -6.14 -7.48
C GLU A 37 -22.67 -5.23 -7.82
N GLU A 38 -22.89 -4.24 -8.69
CA GLU A 38 -21.89 -3.22 -9.01
C GLU A 38 -21.46 -2.42 -7.75
N GLU A 39 -22.41 -1.97 -6.95
CA GLU A 39 -22.10 -1.26 -5.70
C GLU A 39 -21.36 -2.14 -4.69
N CYS A 40 -21.75 -3.41 -4.58
CA CYS A 40 -21.11 -4.37 -3.69
C CYS A 40 -19.67 -4.63 -4.12
N GLU A 41 -19.41 -4.76 -5.42
CA GLU A 41 -18.07 -5.00 -5.96
C GLU A 41 -17.16 -3.79 -5.73
N LEU A 42 -17.64 -2.58 -6.01
CA LEU A 42 -16.90 -1.35 -5.70
C LEU A 42 -16.59 -1.24 -4.20
N ALA A 43 -17.54 -1.58 -3.33
CA ALA A 43 -17.32 -1.56 -1.88
C ALA A 43 -16.27 -2.59 -1.43
N ARG A 44 -16.22 -3.78 -2.05
CA ARG A 44 -15.19 -4.79 -1.79
C ARG A 44 -13.81 -4.32 -2.24
N ILE A 45 -13.71 -3.75 -3.44
CA ILE A 45 -12.44 -3.18 -3.95
C ILE A 45 -11.94 -2.07 -3.03
N ALA A 46 -12.84 -1.18 -2.60
CA ALA A 46 -12.50 -0.11 -1.67
C ALA A 46 -12.04 -0.65 -0.31
N LEU A 47 -12.72 -1.67 0.24
CA LEU A 47 -12.31 -2.33 1.47
C LEU A 47 -10.94 -3.01 1.33
N ALA A 48 -10.73 -3.76 0.25
CA ALA A 48 -9.45 -4.40 -0.03
C ALA A 48 -8.32 -3.37 -0.16
N SER A 49 -8.61 -2.21 -0.77
CA SER A 49 -7.64 -1.11 -0.89
C SER A 49 -7.34 -0.44 0.46
N LEU A 50 -8.30 -0.38 1.38
CA LEU A 50 -8.07 0.11 2.75
C LEU A 50 -7.24 -0.88 3.58
N GLU A 51 -7.52 -2.18 3.42
CA GLU A 51 -6.87 -3.31 4.10
C GLU A 51 -5.52 -3.70 3.50
N ALA A 52 -5.22 -3.27 2.28
CA ALA A 52 -3.92 -3.47 1.66
C ALA A 52 -2.83 -2.93 2.60
N ASP A 53 -1.84 -3.78 2.86
CA ASP A 53 -0.66 -3.39 3.62
C ASP A 53 -0.06 -2.17 2.95
N LYS A 54 0.07 -1.09 3.73
CA LYS A 54 0.82 0.06 3.23
C LYS A 54 2.27 -0.38 3.07
N PRO A 55 2.94 0.03 1.99
CA PRO A 55 4.38 -0.10 1.93
C PRO A 55 4.97 0.47 3.24
N GLU A 56 5.78 -0.31 3.93
CA GLU A 56 6.42 0.09 5.17
C GLU A 56 7.92 -0.15 5.05
N LEU A 57 8.70 0.89 5.36
CA LEU A 57 10.14 0.75 5.51
C LEU A 57 10.48 0.16 6.87
N LYS A 58 10.88 -1.10 6.88
CA LYS A 58 11.44 -1.74 8.06
C LYS A 58 12.91 -1.34 8.25
N ILE A 59 13.14 -0.12 8.72
CA ILE A 59 14.47 0.51 8.84
C ILE A 59 15.49 -0.39 9.57
N ALA A 60 15.08 -1.06 10.65
CA ALA A 60 15.97 -1.96 11.38
C ALA A 60 16.44 -3.16 10.54
N GLU A 61 15.54 -3.79 9.76
CA GLU A 61 15.89 -4.89 8.85
C GLU A 61 16.82 -4.40 7.72
N LEU A 62 16.56 -3.20 7.20
CA LEU A 62 17.38 -2.58 6.17
C LEU A 62 18.80 -2.29 6.67
N ILE A 63 18.94 -1.74 7.88
CA ILE A 63 20.24 -1.50 8.51
C ILE A 63 20.99 -2.82 8.73
N ASN A 64 20.30 -3.88 9.19
CA ASN A 64 20.91 -5.19 9.34
C ASN A 64 21.44 -5.73 8.00
N LYS A 65 20.62 -5.69 6.95
CA LYS A 65 21.03 -6.10 5.59
C LYS A 65 22.19 -5.29 5.06
N PHE A 66 22.21 -3.98 5.33
CA PHE A 66 23.32 -3.12 4.95
C PHE A 66 24.63 -3.61 5.59
N TYR A 67 24.64 -3.89 6.89
CA TYR A 67 25.84 -4.34 7.59
C TYR A 67 26.22 -5.81 7.34
N GLU A 68 25.26 -6.67 6.97
CA GLU A 68 25.56 -8.00 6.45
C GLU A 68 26.34 -7.93 5.13
N ARG A 69 25.99 -6.96 4.28
CA ARG A 69 26.64 -6.78 2.97
C ARG A 69 27.93 -5.97 3.05
N TYR A 70 27.96 -4.98 3.93
CA TYR A 70 29.06 -4.04 4.13
C TYR A 70 29.44 -4.01 5.62
N PRO A 71 30.28 -4.96 6.08
CA PRO A 71 30.69 -5.01 7.49
C PRO A 71 31.35 -3.71 7.94
N VAL A 72 31.23 -3.34 9.22
CA VAL A 72 31.77 -2.06 9.73
C VAL A 72 33.26 -1.88 9.42
N ALA A 73 34.03 -2.97 9.42
CA ALA A 73 35.46 -2.95 9.10
C ALA A 73 35.79 -2.65 7.63
N SER A 74 34.80 -2.63 6.72
CA SER A 74 35.01 -2.32 5.30
C SER A 74 35.05 -0.82 4.98
N PHE A 75 34.82 0.06 5.96
CA PHE A 75 34.78 1.50 5.77
C PHE A 75 36.06 2.17 6.31
N ASN A 76 36.54 3.21 5.63
CA ASN A 76 37.75 3.94 6.05
C ASN A 76 37.46 4.94 7.18
N SER A 77 36.20 5.36 7.33
CA SER A 77 35.76 6.29 8.37
C SER A 77 34.28 6.12 8.72
N ASP A 78 33.90 6.61 9.90
CA ASP A 78 32.49 6.66 10.32
C ASP A 78 31.65 7.56 9.42
N THR A 79 32.24 8.62 8.85
CA THR A 79 31.56 9.52 7.90
C THR A 79 31.21 8.79 6.60
N GLU A 80 32.18 8.07 6.01
CA GLU A 80 31.94 7.27 4.80
C GLU A 80 30.85 6.20 5.03
N ARG A 81 30.89 5.54 6.20
CA ARG A 81 29.86 4.57 6.59
C ARG A 81 28.48 5.21 6.70
N ALA A 82 28.38 6.39 7.32
CA ALA A 82 27.13 7.11 7.50
C ALA A 82 26.54 7.54 6.14
N ASP A 83 27.37 8.07 5.24
CA ASP A 83 26.94 8.48 3.90
C ASP A 83 26.44 7.27 3.09
N ALA A 84 27.17 6.15 3.11
CA ALA A 84 26.79 4.93 2.41
C ALA A 84 25.45 4.36 2.92
N LEU A 85 25.24 4.35 4.24
CA LEU A 85 23.96 3.94 4.82
C LEU A 85 22.84 4.92 4.42
N GLY A 86 23.13 6.23 4.39
CA GLY A 86 22.19 7.25 3.93
C GLY A 86 21.73 7.02 2.50
N TYR A 87 22.64 6.80 1.55
CA TYR A 87 22.29 6.50 0.16
C TYR A 87 21.52 5.19 0.01
N PHE A 88 21.89 4.16 0.78
CA PHE A 88 21.17 2.89 0.78
C PHE A 88 19.72 3.04 1.24
N LEU A 89 19.49 3.76 2.35
CA LEU A 89 18.15 4.01 2.87
C LEU A 89 17.31 4.90 1.93
N ALA A 90 17.92 5.92 1.31
CA ALA A 90 17.25 6.74 0.31
C ALA A 90 16.80 5.91 -0.92
N GLY A 91 17.64 4.97 -1.37
CA GLY A 91 17.27 4.03 -2.43
C GLY A 91 16.12 3.10 -2.04
N ALA A 92 16.12 2.61 -0.80
CA ALA A 92 15.02 1.79 -0.28
C ALA A 92 13.70 2.59 -0.16
N GLU A 93 13.78 3.86 0.26
CA GLU A 93 12.63 4.77 0.33
C GLU A 93 12.01 5.00 -1.05
N LEU A 94 12.83 5.26 -2.06
CA LEU A 94 12.37 5.40 -3.45
C LEU A 94 11.70 4.12 -3.99
N GLN A 95 12.18 2.93 -3.62
CA GLN A 95 11.54 1.68 -4.02
C GLN A 95 10.22 1.42 -3.28
N CYS A 96 10.10 1.87 -2.03
CA CYS A 96 8.94 1.64 -1.20
C CYS A 96 7.80 2.64 -1.48
N PHE A 97 8.14 3.89 -1.77
CA PHE A 97 7.18 4.99 -1.90
C PHE A 97 7.30 5.79 -3.19
N GLY A 98 8.39 5.64 -3.94
CA GLY A 98 8.54 6.34 -5.20
C GLY A 98 7.58 5.79 -6.25
N GLU A 99 6.94 6.70 -6.99
CA GLU A 99 6.31 6.35 -8.25
C GLU A 99 7.45 6.09 -9.25
N PHE A 100 7.74 4.81 -9.52
CA PHE A 100 8.72 4.46 -10.54
C PHE A 100 8.26 5.04 -11.87
N ILE A 101 9.10 5.88 -12.49
CA ILE A 101 8.90 6.28 -13.87
C ILE A 101 9.02 5.02 -14.72
N LYS A 102 7.89 4.51 -15.22
CA LYS A 102 7.90 3.47 -16.24
C LYS A 102 8.25 4.11 -17.57
N TYR A 103 9.48 3.90 -18.01
CA TYR A 103 9.96 4.45 -19.28
C TYR A 103 9.14 3.98 -20.48
N GLU A 104 8.57 2.77 -20.41
CA GLU A 104 7.64 2.22 -21.39
C GLU A 104 6.36 3.07 -21.57
N GLU A 105 5.94 3.80 -20.52
CA GLU A 105 4.77 4.70 -20.58
C GLU A 105 5.14 6.12 -21.06
N LEU A 106 6.44 6.46 -21.10
CA LEU A 106 6.95 7.77 -21.56
C LEU A 106 7.34 7.80 -23.03
N PHE A 107 7.87 6.68 -23.53
CA PHE A 107 8.14 6.49 -24.95
C PHE A 107 6.95 5.73 -25.54
N GLY A 108 5.85 6.46 -25.80
CA GLY A 108 4.74 5.89 -26.56
C GLY A 108 5.25 5.29 -27.87
N ASP A 109 4.68 4.14 -28.26
CA ASP A 109 5.04 3.42 -29.49
C ASP A 109 5.21 4.40 -30.65
N GLU A 110 6.44 4.54 -31.16
CA GLU A 110 6.75 5.28 -32.40
C GLU A 110 5.97 4.71 -33.60
#